data_AF-A0A5N3VSN9-F1
#
_entry.id   AF-A0A5N3VSN9-F1
#
_cell.length_a   1.000
_cell.length_b   1.000
_cell.length_c   1.000
_cell.angle_alpha   90.00
_cell.angle_beta   90.00
_cell.angle_gamma   90.00
#
_symmetry.space_group_name_H-M   'P 1'
#
loop_
_entity.id
_entity.type
_entity.pdbx_description
1 polymer ?
#
loop_
_entity_poly.entity_id
_entity_poly.type
_entity_poly.pdbx_seq_one_letter_code
_entity_poly.pdbx_strand_id
1 'polypeptide(L)'
;MIIYRDLISHDEIFSDIYKIREVADGLCLEVEGKMVSRTEGNIDDSLVVDIVINHHLQETSFTKEASKKYINDYMKSIKGKLEEQRPERVKPFMTGAAEQIKHILANFKNYQFFIGENMNPDGTVALLGYREDGVTPYMIFFKDGLEMEKC
;
A
#
# COMPACT_ATOMS: atom_id res chain seq x y z
N MET A 1 8.95 -11.05 -14.95
CA MET A 1 8.00 -10.11 -14.32
C MET A 1 8.25 -10.17 -12.83
N ILE A 2 8.12 -9.07 -12.10
CA ILE A 2 8.28 -9.05 -10.63
C ILE A 2 6.92 -8.78 -10.00
N ILE A 3 6.50 -9.66 -9.11
CA ILE A 3 5.30 -9.51 -8.30
C ILE A 3 5.70 -9.01 -6.92
N TYR A 4 4.98 -8.02 -6.41
CA TYR A 4 5.12 -7.50 -5.05
C TYR A 4 3.99 -8.07 -4.21
N ARG A 5 4.37 -8.91 -3.24
CA ARG A 5 3.43 -9.51 -2.30
C ARG A 5 3.52 -8.86 -0.93
N ASP A 6 2.41 -8.91 -0.21
CA ASP A 6 2.38 -8.56 1.20
C ASP A 6 3.26 -9.52 2.02
N LEU A 7 4.13 -8.98 2.88
CA LEU A 7 5.04 -9.80 3.69
C LEU A 7 4.31 -10.63 4.77
N ILE A 8 3.06 -10.27 5.12
CA ILE A 8 2.27 -10.88 6.20
C ILE A 8 1.18 -11.80 5.65
N SER A 9 0.37 -11.35 4.68
CA SER A 9 -0.73 -12.11 4.08
C SER A 9 -0.31 -12.92 2.86
N HIS A 10 0.83 -12.58 2.24
CA HIS A 10 1.30 -13.16 0.98
C HIS A 10 0.41 -12.88 -0.24
N ASP A 11 -0.57 -11.98 -0.09
CA ASP A 11 -1.40 -11.51 -1.19
C ASP A 11 -0.53 -10.80 -2.22
N GLU A 12 -0.83 -11.01 -3.50
CA GLU A 12 -0.31 -10.14 -4.56
C GLU A 12 -0.93 -8.75 -4.42
N ILE A 13 -0.09 -7.72 -4.41
CA ILE A 13 -0.54 -6.33 -4.21
C ILE A 13 -0.38 -5.50 -5.47
N PHE A 14 0.75 -5.64 -6.17
CA PHE A 14 0.99 -5.08 -7.49
C PHE A 14 2.16 -5.79 -8.18
N SER A 15 2.49 -5.39 -9.40
CA SER A 15 3.65 -5.91 -10.14
C SER A 15 4.49 -4.81 -10.79
N ASP A 16 5.65 -5.16 -11.33
CA ASP A 16 6.56 -4.25 -12.04
C ASP A 16 6.06 -3.76 -13.41
N ILE A 17 4.82 -4.09 -13.78
CA ILE A 17 4.18 -3.57 -15.00
C ILE A 17 3.78 -2.09 -14.85
N TYR A 18 3.59 -1.62 -13.61
CA TYR A 18 3.30 -0.23 -13.31
C TYR A 18 4.58 0.58 -13.13
N LYS A 19 4.45 1.89 -13.21
CA LYS A 19 5.55 2.79 -12.88
C LYS A 19 5.68 2.88 -11.36
N ILE A 20 6.75 2.30 -10.84
CA ILE A 20 7.08 2.28 -9.42
C ILE A 20 8.19 3.29 -9.15
N ARG A 21 8.05 4.11 -8.11
CA ARG A 21 9.12 4.99 -7.62
C ARG A 21 9.31 4.83 -6.11
N GLU A 22 10.55 4.94 -5.67
CA GLU A 22 10.87 5.02 -4.26
C GLU A 22 10.62 6.45 -3.75
N VAL A 23 9.93 6.56 -2.61
CA VAL A 23 9.66 7.82 -1.92
C VAL A 23 9.99 7.67 -0.44
N ALA A 24 10.01 8.79 0.30
CA ALA A 24 10.39 8.82 1.71
C ALA A 24 11.74 8.12 1.96
N ASP A 25 12.78 8.54 1.20
CA ASP A 25 14.14 7.99 1.27
C ASP A 25 14.21 6.46 1.12
N GLY A 26 13.34 5.89 0.27
CA GLY A 26 13.29 4.46 -0.02
C GLY A 26 12.51 3.63 1.00
N LEU A 27 11.83 4.28 1.95
CA LEU A 27 10.94 3.60 2.91
C LEU A 27 9.64 3.13 2.25
N CYS A 28 9.13 3.89 1.29
CA CYS A 28 7.87 3.60 0.63
C CYS A 28 8.06 3.42 -0.88
N LEU A 29 7.24 2.56 -1.45
CA LEU A 29 7.03 2.45 -2.88
C LEU A 29 5.75 3.20 -3.24
N GLU A 30 5.82 3.98 -4.30
CA GLU A 30 4.65 4.63 -4.87
C GLU A 30 4.44 4.11 -6.29
N VAL A 31 3.22 3.64 -6.55
CA VAL A 31 2.85 2.92 -7.77
C VAL A 31 1.80 3.74 -8.51
N GLU A 32 2.13 4.23 -9.68
CA GLU A 32 1.25 5.05 -10.50
C GLU A 32 0.29 4.16 -11.30
N GLY A 33 -1.01 4.37 -11.08
CA GLY A 33 -2.08 3.66 -11.78
C GLY A 33 -2.77 4.54 -12.81
N LYS A 34 -3.87 4.04 -13.37
CA LYS A 34 -4.75 4.76 -14.28
C LYS A 34 -6.20 4.55 -13.89
N MET A 35 -7.03 5.57 -14.11
CA MET A 35 -8.47 5.41 -14.05
C MET A 35 -8.94 4.62 -15.27
N VAL A 36 -9.72 3.57 -15.04
CA VAL A 36 -10.33 2.73 -16.08
C VAL A 36 -11.83 2.58 -15.81
N SER A 37 -12.62 2.45 -16.87
CA SER A 37 -14.06 2.19 -16.77
C SER A 37 -14.32 0.70 -16.58
N ARG A 38 -15.14 0.33 -15.60
CA ARG A 38 -15.57 -1.06 -15.41
C ARG A 38 -16.76 -1.38 -16.32
N THR A 39 -16.54 -2.09 -17.42
CA THR A 39 -17.59 -2.40 -18.42
C THR A 39 -18.41 -3.68 -18.15
N GLU A 40 -18.29 -4.30 -16.96
CA GLU A 40 -18.97 -5.58 -16.69
C GLU A 40 -20.45 -5.40 -16.34
N GLY A 41 -21.32 -5.54 -17.35
CA GLY A 41 -22.68 -6.11 -17.24
C GLY A 41 -23.76 -5.31 -16.50
N ASN A 42 -23.42 -4.26 -15.77
CA ASN A 42 -24.38 -3.30 -15.19
C ASN A 42 -23.91 -1.89 -15.52
N ILE A 43 -24.86 -1.03 -15.88
CA ILE A 43 -24.64 0.38 -16.26
C ILE A 43 -24.31 1.16 -14.98
N ASP A 44 -23.09 1.01 -14.50
CA ASP A 44 -22.46 1.94 -13.57
C ASP A 44 -21.06 2.21 -14.14
N ASP A 45 -20.91 3.33 -14.87
CA ASP A 45 -19.64 3.83 -15.41
C ASP A 45 -18.74 4.33 -14.26
N SER A 46 -18.57 3.51 -13.22
CA SER A 46 -17.68 3.79 -12.12
C SER A 46 -16.23 3.68 -12.63
N LEU A 47 -15.53 4.80 -12.57
CA LEU A 47 -14.10 4.84 -12.81
C LEU A 47 -13.39 4.24 -11.60
N VAL A 48 -12.56 3.24 -11.84
CA VAL A 48 -11.78 2.55 -10.81
C VAL A 48 -10.31 2.58 -11.20
N VAL A 49 -9.41 2.53 -10.22
CA VAL A 49 -7.97 2.43 -10.47
C VAL A 49 -7.63 1.03 -10.98
N ASP A 50 -6.89 0.94 -12.08
CA ASP A 50 -6.47 -0.32 -12.70
C ASP A 50 -5.74 -1.26 -11.74
N ILE A 51 -4.84 -0.75 -10.88
CA ILE A 51 -4.15 -1.51 -9.84
C ILE A 51 -5.16 -2.23 -8.94
N VAL A 52 -6.23 -1.54 -8.53
CA VAL A 52 -7.26 -2.09 -7.62
C VAL A 52 -8.00 -3.25 -8.29
N ILE A 53 -8.37 -3.11 -9.56
CA ILE A 53 -9.08 -4.17 -10.29
C ILE A 53 -8.15 -5.36 -10.55
N ASN A 54 -6.96 -5.10 -11.08
CA ASN A 54 -6.04 -6.14 -11.56
C ASN A 54 -5.49 -7.00 -10.42
N HIS A 55 -5.36 -6.44 -9.22
CA HIS A 55 -4.86 -7.14 -8.02
C HIS A 55 -5.95 -7.37 -6.97
N HIS A 56 -7.22 -7.20 -7.35
CA HIS A 56 -8.38 -7.49 -6.50
C HIS A 56 -8.32 -6.82 -5.12
N LEU A 57 -7.77 -5.61 -5.04
CA LEU A 57 -7.63 -4.89 -3.77
C LEU A 57 -8.99 -4.47 -3.24
N GLN A 58 -9.18 -4.57 -1.94
CA GLN A 58 -10.44 -4.30 -1.27
C GLN A 58 -10.37 -2.95 -0.56
N GLU A 59 -11.31 -2.04 -0.86
CA GLU A 59 -11.41 -0.77 -0.14
C GLU A 59 -11.83 -1.01 1.31
N THR A 60 -11.18 -0.32 2.23
CA THR A 60 -11.50 -0.34 3.66
C THR A 60 -11.56 1.09 4.19
N SER A 61 -12.10 1.25 5.39
CA SER A 61 -12.16 2.54 6.06
C SER A 61 -11.72 2.43 7.51
N PHE A 62 -11.11 3.51 8.00
CA PHE A 62 -10.67 3.60 9.37
C PHE A 62 -11.14 4.91 9.99
N THR A 63 -11.33 4.91 11.32
CA THR A 63 -11.21 6.14 12.08
C THR A 63 -9.73 6.51 12.22
N LYS A 64 -9.44 7.78 12.49
CA LYS A 64 -8.06 8.23 12.67
C LYS A 64 -7.39 7.53 13.86
N GLU A 65 -8.16 7.26 14.93
CA GLU A 65 -7.70 6.51 16.10
C GLU A 65 -7.43 5.04 15.76
N ALA A 66 -8.33 4.38 15.03
CA ALA A 66 -8.17 2.99 14.61
C ALA A 66 -6.95 2.83 13.69
N SER A 67 -6.74 3.78 12.77
CA SER A 67 -5.58 3.80 11.86
C SER A 67 -4.27 3.89 12.62
N LYS A 68 -4.20 4.76 13.63
CA LYS A 68 -3.00 4.91 14.46
C LYS A 68 -2.69 3.60 15.19
N LYS A 69 -3.71 2.92 15.72
CA LYS A 69 -3.52 1.62 16.37
C LYS A 69 -3.03 0.57 15.36
N TYR A 70 -3.75 0.39 14.25
CA TYR A 70 -3.42 -0.56 13.20
C TYR A 70 -1.98 -0.36 12.69
N ILE A 71 -1.62 0.86 12.31
CA ILE A 71 -0.28 1.20 11.82
C ILE A 71 0.79 0.82 12.85
N ASN A 72 0.58 1.13 14.13
CA ASN A 72 1.57 0.78 15.17
C ASN A 72 1.74 -0.73 15.33
N ASP A 73 0.66 -1.50 15.20
CA ASP A 73 0.71 -2.96 15.31
C ASP A 73 1.34 -3.57 14.04
N TYR A 74 0.97 -3.08 12.85
CA TYR A 74 1.60 -3.45 11.58
C TYR A 74 3.11 -3.18 11.57
N MET A 75 3.57 -2.01 12.05
CA MET A 75 5.00 -1.72 12.18
C MET A 75 5.74 -2.71 13.09
N LYS A 76 5.10 -3.20 14.16
CA LYS A 76 5.70 -4.24 15.02
C LYS A 76 5.80 -5.57 14.28
N SER A 77 4.79 -5.95 13.51
CA SER A 77 4.79 -7.17 12.69
C SER A 77 5.91 -7.12 11.66
N ILE A 78 6.05 -6.01 10.93
CA ILE A 78 7.15 -5.83 9.97
C ILE A 78 8.50 -5.85 10.69
N LYS A 79 8.63 -5.14 11.82
CA LYS A 79 9.85 -5.16 12.63
C LYS A 79 10.26 -6.59 12.99
N GLY A 80 9.34 -7.43 13.46
CA GLY A 80 9.64 -8.83 13.81
C GLY A 80 10.15 -9.61 12.60
N LYS A 81 9.52 -9.46 11.43
CA LYS A 81 9.99 -10.08 10.18
C LYS A 81 11.36 -9.55 9.74
N LEU A 82 11.63 -8.26 9.91
CA LEU A 82 12.93 -7.68 9.61
C LEU A 82 14.02 -8.21 10.57
N GLU A 83 13.74 -8.36 11.86
CA GLU A 83 14.70 -8.92 12.81
C GLU A 83 15.12 -10.35 12.42
N GLU A 84 14.21 -11.15 11.85
CA GLU A 84 14.47 -12.51 11.39
C GLU A 84 15.22 -12.57 10.05
N GLN A 85 14.85 -11.72 9.09
CA GLN A 85 15.25 -11.88 7.68
C GLN A 85 16.26 -10.84 7.20
N ARG A 86 16.16 -9.61 7.70
CA ARG A 86 16.88 -8.41 7.23
C ARG A 86 17.19 -7.46 8.41
N PRO A 87 17.94 -7.92 9.44
CA PRO A 87 18.09 -7.19 10.70
C PRO A 87 18.72 -5.80 10.53
N GLU A 88 19.50 -5.58 9.48
CA GLU A 88 20.07 -4.30 9.11
C GLU A 88 19.02 -3.24 8.72
N ARG A 89 17.83 -3.65 8.30
CA ARG A 89 16.72 -2.76 7.93
C ARG A 89 15.88 -2.30 9.10
N VAL A 90 15.97 -2.95 10.26
CA VAL A 90 15.14 -2.65 11.45
C VAL A 90 15.25 -1.19 11.87
N LYS A 91 16.48 -0.68 12.02
CA LYS A 91 16.69 0.70 12.49
C LYS A 91 16.25 1.74 11.44
N PRO A 92 16.65 1.67 10.16
CA PRO A 92 16.14 2.56 9.12
C PRO A 92 14.61 2.56 9.03
N PHE A 93 13.98 1.38 9.07
CA PHE A 93 12.53 1.25 9.00
C PHE A 93 11.84 1.93 10.16
N MET A 94 12.23 1.62 11.41
CA MET A 94 11.56 2.18 12.59
C MET A 94 11.70 3.70 12.68
N THR A 95 12.83 4.26 12.26
CA THR A 95 13.03 5.72 12.23
C THR A 95 12.19 6.37 11.13
N GLY A 96 12.28 5.88 9.88
CA GLY A 96 11.53 6.44 8.76
C GLY A 96 10.02 6.29 8.91
N ALA A 97 9.56 5.13 9.41
CA ALA A 97 8.15 4.85 9.64
C ALA A 97 7.51 5.89 10.56
N ALA A 98 8.17 6.28 11.65
CA ALA A 98 7.62 7.25 12.58
C ALA A 98 7.30 8.61 11.92
N GLU A 99 8.11 9.04 10.95
CA GLU A 99 7.88 10.27 10.19
C GLU A 99 6.77 10.08 9.16
N GLN A 100 6.80 8.98 8.41
CA GLN A 100 5.79 8.68 7.41
C GLN A 100 4.40 8.53 8.03
N ILE A 101 4.28 7.92 9.21
CA ILE A 101 3.02 7.79 9.95
C ILE A 101 2.45 9.16 10.31
N LYS A 102 3.30 10.10 10.76
CA LYS A 102 2.85 11.47 11.03
C LYS A 102 2.31 12.13 9.77
N HIS A 103 2.99 11.96 8.63
CA HIS A 103 2.56 12.49 7.35
C HIS A 103 1.20 11.91 6.90
N ILE A 104 1.03 10.59 7.00
CA ILE A 104 -0.22 9.89 6.67
C ILE A 104 -1.36 10.40 7.56
N LEU A 105 -1.16 10.47 8.88
CA LEU A 105 -2.18 10.93 9.81
C LEU A 105 -2.54 12.41 9.64
N ALA A 106 -1.60 13.25 9.18
CA ALA A 106 -1.86 14.65 8.85
C ALA A 106 -2.76 14.77 7.62
N ASN A 107 -2.55 13.91 6.62
CA ASN A 107 -3.27 13.90 5.35
C ASN A 107 -4.35 12.81 5.28
N PHE A 108 -4.79 12.28 6.42
CA PHE A 108 -5.64 11.09 6.51
C PHE A 108 -6.89 11.13 5.62
N LYS A 109 -7.52 12.31 5.50
CA LYS A 109 -8.73 12.50 4.69
C LYS A 109 -8.48 12.54 3.18
N ASN A 110 -7.23 12.68 2.76
CA ASN A 110 -6.84 12.75 1.35
C ASN A 110 -6.55 11.37 0.77
N TYR A 111 -6.55 10.34 1.60
CA TYR A 111 -6.26 8.97 1.20
C TYR A 111 -7.50 8.10 1.28
N GLN A 112 -7.65 7.22 0.29
CA GLN A 112 -8.48 6.03 0.39
C GLN A 112 -7.59 4.86 0.81
N PHE A 113 -8.15 3.89 1.54
CA PHE A 113 -7.38 2.79 2.12
C PHE A 113 -7.79 1.49 1.44
N PHE A 114 -6.80 0.70 1.02
CA PHE A 114 -7.03 -0.58 0.37
C PHE A 114 -6.21 -1.68 1.05
N ILE A 115 -6.74 -2.89 1.10
CA ILE A 115 -6.06 -4.09 1.60
C ILE A 115 -6.01 -5.16 0.50
N GLY A 116 -5.16 -6.16 0.70
CA GLY A 116 -5.07 -7.31 -0.21
C GLY A 116 -6.39 -8.07 -0.33
N GLU A 117 -6.48 -8.91 -1.36
CA GLU A 117 -7.68 -9.69 -1.71
C GLU A 117 -8.25 -10.49 -0.52
N ASN A 118 -7.37 -11.09 0.30
CA ASN A 118 -7.78 -11.90 1.46
C ASN A 118 -8.26 -11.06 2.66
N MET A 119 -8.24 -9.73 2.56
CA MET A 119 -8.70 -8.81 3.59
C MET A 119 -8.05 -9.05 4.96
N ASN A 120 -6.79 -9.50 4.99
CA ASN A 120 -6.08 -9.77 6.23
C ASN A 120 -5.91 -8.47 7.04
N PRO A 121 -6.49 -8.36 8.26
CA PRO A 121 -6.45 -7.12 9.04
C PRO A 121 -5.05 -6.79 9.57
N ASP A 122 -4.11 -7.73 9.52
CA ASP A 122 -2.72 -7.55 9.94
C ASP A 122 -1.77 -7.31 8.74
N GLY A 123 -2.27 -7.45 7.51
CA GLY A 123 -1.52 -7.22 6.27
C GLY A 123 -1.40 -5.73 5.94
N THR A 124 -0.79 -5.40 4.80
CA THR A 124 -0.57 -4.03 4.32
C THR A 124 -1.88 -3.31 4.04
N VAL A 125 -1.92 -2.05 4.45
CA VAL A 125 -2.88 -1.06 3.96
C VAL A 125 -2.18 -0.16 2.96
N ALA A 126 -2.63 -0.22 1.72
CA ALA A 126 -2.25 0.65 0.63
C ALA A 126 -2.99 2.00 0.72
N LEU A 127 -2.29 3.09 0.47
CA LEU A 127 -2.86 4.43 0.48
C LEU A 127 -3.03 4.94 -0.94
N LEU A 128 -4.27 5.03 -1.41
CA LEU A 128 -4.59 5.62 -2.71
C LEU A 128 -4.72 7.14 -2.55
N GLY A 129 -3.95 7.88 -3.34
CA GLY A 129 -4.06 9.33 -3.52
C GLY A 129 -4.04 9.73 -4.99
N TYR A 130 -4.17 11.03 -5.25
CA TYR A 130 -4.15 11.61 -6.60
C TYR A 130 -3.05 12.66 -6.70
N ARG A 131 -2.43 12.76 -7.88
CA ARG A 131 -1.44 13.82 -8.18
C ARG A 131 -2.06 15.21 -8.07
N GLU A 132 -1.23 16.24 -8.16
CA GLU A 132 -1.67 17.64 -8.23
C GLU A 132 -2.63 17.92 -9.40
N ASP A 133 -2.60 17.10 -10.46
CA ASP A 133 -3.55 17.15 -11.56
C ASP A 133 -4.98 16.69 -11.19
N GLY A 134 -5.15 16.07 -10.02
CA GLY A 134 -6.42 15.57 -9.50
C GLY A 134 -6.98 14.34 -10.22
N VAL A 135 -6.27 13.77 -11.20
CA VAL A 135 -6.77 12.70 -12.07
C VAL A 135 -5.86 11.49 -12.16
N THR A 136 -4.56 11.64 -11.94
CA THR A 136 -3.61 10.53 -11.98
C THR A 136 -3.55 9.84 -10.61
N PRO A 137 -4.05 8.60 -10.45
CA PRO A 137 -4.02 7.90 -9.18
C PRO A 137 -2.62 7.32 -8.90
N TYR A 138 -2.27 7.25 -7.63
CA TYR A 138 -1.10 6.52 -7.17
C TYR A 138 -1.37 5.82 -5.84
N MET A 139 -0.75 4.67 -5.61
CA MET A 139 -0.85 3.93 -4.36
C MET A 139 0.51 3.91 -3.64
N ILE A 140 0.51 4.18 -2.33
CA ILE A 140 1.71 4.11 -1.48
C ILE A 140 1.70 2.82 -0.66
N PHE A 141 2.85 2.14 -0.62
CA PHE A 141 3.10 0.93 0.15
C PHE A 141 4.40 1.08 0.95
N PHE A 142 4.50 0.43 2.12
CA PHE A 142 5.78 0.33 2.84
C PHE A 142 6.65 -0.73 2.18
N LYS A 143 7.86 -0.35 1.73
CA LYS A 143 8.76 -1.24 0.99
C LYS A 143 9.19 -2.46 1.81
N ASP A 144 9.50 -2.23 3.08
CA ASP A 144 9.92 -3.31 3.99
C ASP A 144 8.74 -4.22 4.40
N GLY A 145 7.50 -3.82 4.12
CA GLY A 145 6.29 -4.63 4.29
C GLY A 145 5.92 -5.49 3.09
N LEU A 146 6.76 -5.50 2.05
CA LEU A 146 6.57 -6.28 0.83
C LEU A 146 7.72 -7.26 0.61
N GLU A 147 7.41 -8.33 -0.10
CA GLU A 147 8.37 -9.27 -0.68
C GLU A 147 8.29 -9.26 -2.21
N MET A 148 9.43 -9.45 -2.87
CA MET A 148 9.52 -9.46 -4.33
C MET A 148 9.68 -10.90 -4.82
N GLU A 149 8.77 -11.34 -5.67
CA GLU A 149 8.83 -12.63 -6.34
C GLU A 149 9.13 -12.42 -7.83
N LYS A 150 10.15 -13.12 -8.35
CA LYS A 150 10.49 -13.09 -9.77
C LYS A 150 9.86 -14.30 -10.47
N CYS A 151 8.97 -14.04 -11.42
CA CYS A 151 8.41 -15.02 -12.35
C CYS A 151 9.20 -15.06 -13.66
#